data_AF-A0A163G6R0-F1
#
_entry.id   AF-A0A163G6R0-F1
#
_cell.length_a   1.000
_cell.length_b   1.000
_cell.length_c   1.000
_cell.angle_alpha   90.00
_cell.angle_beta   90.00
_cell.angle_gamma   90.00
#
_symmetry.space_group_name_H-M   'P 1'
#
loop_
_entity.id
_entity.type
_entity.pdbx_description
1 polymer ?
#
loop_
_entity_poly.entity_id
_entity_poly.type
_entity_poly.pdbx_seq_one_letter_code
_entity_poly.pdbx_strand_id
1 'polypeptide(L)'
;MAEPSKQREEGSGIDKLSILEDSPLFNLSLSSKELFHSNMIVWLFQQYPILGAEILSHWIGDDESNYSLERITREEKNRDIVAYFRSDTGIERTLIIENKVKSHPNRSQLERYSDNAAKNDYFLLLSLSIPKYIKGASFQLNNGVTWSFLSYEELANQLETLVEKIKKLNFYHAQILGDYVQFIRQLHHISYLATVDIVNDTYNWYSTKHPLVSQLRKLRIHDLYLKHIHAYLADELEVTMKSRVPSLPHTSETDWKVTPAGHFFTNSGFTKGTGLSEIKYAVGLLRGNVIIIGVQFQGDQFRLFIECESGANEIAEKLNAAGDWFRFNIGGITNNLEYPSKGTLFNKYGNTFRYRYVKINSNTSIKQIVDTAVEYIVHAYNNQSEIQVKLGLDPM
;
A
#
# COMPACT_ATOMS: atom_id res chain seq x y z
N MET A 1 17.70 47.96 -41.10
CA MET A 1 17.57 46.49 -41.25
C MET A 1 16.29 46.10 -40.56
N ALA A 2 15.29 45.67 -41.32
CA ALA A 2 14.03 45.19 -40.76
C ALA A 2 14.24 43.76 -40.23
N GLU A 3 13.80 43.51 -38.99
CA GLU A 3 13.72 42.16 -38.44
C GLU A 3 12.76 41.30 -39.28
N PRO A 4 13.12 40.06 -39.62
CA PRO A 4 12.20 39.19 -40.31
C PRO A 4 11.09 38.76 -39.33
N SER A 5 9.85 39.09 -39.67
CA SER A 5 8.66 38.60 -38.99
C SER A 5 8.63 37.07 -39.06
N LYS A 6 8.95 36.40 -37.95
CA LYS A 6 8.66 34.97 -37.78
C LYS A 6 7.15 34.80 -37.68
N GLN A 7 6.49 34.54 -38.81
CA GLN A 7 5.18 33.90 -38.79
C GLN A 7 5.37 32.56 -38.06
N ARG A 8 4.73 32.40 -36.90
CA ARG A 8 4.68 31.13 -36.17
C ARG A 8 3.79 30.19 -36.98
N GLU A 9 4.40 29.23 -37.68
CA GLU A 9 3.68 28.15 -38.35
C GLU A 9 3.10 27.18 -37.31
N GLU A 10 1.88 27.48 -36.84
CA GLU A 10 1.13 26.66 -35.88
C GLU A 10 0.91 25.22 -36.37
N GLY A 11 0.81 25.01 -37.69
CA GLY A 11 0.66 23.68 -38.31
C GLY A 11 1.87 22.75 -38.13
N SER A 12 3.10 23.29 -38.07
CA SER A 12 4.32 22.49 -37.86
C SER A 12 4.51 22.02 -36.40
N GLY A 13 3.72 22.59 -35.47
CA GLY A 13 3.76 22.24 -34.06
C GLY A 13 3.01 20.95 -33.75
N ILE A 14 1.89 20.70 -34.45
CA ILE A 14 1.02 19.53 -34.22
C ILE A 14 1.77 18.23 -34.55
N ASP A 15 2.50 18.18 -35.66
CA ASP A 15 3.34 17.03 -36.04
C ASP A 15 4.49 16.77 -35.05
N LYS A 16 4.93 17.78 -34.30
CA LYS A 16 5.94 17.61 -33.25
C LYS A 16 5.34 17.13 -31.93
N LEU A 17 4.07 17.44 -31.68
CA LEU A 17 3.34 16.95 -30.51
C LEU A 17 3.06 15.46 -30.65
N SER A 18 2.65 14.98 -31.83
CA SER A 18 2.47 13.54 -32.08
C SER A 18 3.77 12.76 -31.89
N ILE A 19 4.93 13.30 -32.32
CA ILE A 19 6.24 12.68 -32.06
C ILE A 19 6.53 12.52 -30.56
N LEU A 20 6.10 13.48 -29.73
CA LEU A 20 6.25 13.37 -28.27
C LEU A 20 5.26 12.39 -27.66
N GLU A 21 4.00 12.40 -28.11
CA GLU A 21 2.96 11.46 -27.68
C GLU A 21 3.32 10.01 -28.01
N ASP A 22 3.95 9.78 -29.16
CA ASP A 22 4.42 8.46 -29.59
C ASP A 22 5.73 8.04 -28.90
N SER A 23 6.49 9.00 -28.34
CA SER A 23 7.77 8.72 -27.70
C SER A 23 7.58 7.99 -26.37
N PRO A 24 8.10 6.75 -26.21
CA PRO A 24 8.04 6.04 -24.94
C PRO A 24 8.77 6.83 -23.84
N LEU A 25 9.94 7.38 -24.13
CA LEU A 25 10.73 8.12 -23.14
C LEU A 25 10.00 9.37 -22.63
N PHE A 26 9.28 10.06 -23.52
CA PHE A 26 8.47 11.21 -23.10
C PHE A 26 7.36 10.76 -22.16
N ASN A 27 6.58 9.73 -22.53
CA ASN A 27 5.51 9.19 -21.68
C ASN A 27 6.02 8.72 -20.31
N LEU A 28 7.18 8.08 -20.26
CA LEU A 28 7.82 7.65 -19.02
C LEU A 28 8.30 8.84 -18.17
N SER A 29 8.78 9.92 -18.80
CA SER A 29 9.29 11.11 -18.10
C SER A 29 8.23 11.90 -17.32
N LEU A 30 6.95 11.77 -17.67
CA LEU A 30 5.84 12.50 -17.06
C LEU A 30 5.50 12.04 -15.63
N SER A 31 6.22 11.07 -15.07
CA SER A 31 5.71 10.23 -13.99
C SER A 31 6.59 10.20 -12.74
N SER A 32 5.94 10.04 -11.57
CA SER A 32 6.58 9.44 -10.40
C SER A 32 6.73 7.93 -10.64
N LYS A 33 7.60 7.24 -9.89
CA LYS A 33 7.82 5.79 -10.08
C LYS A 33 6.55 4.91 -10.10
N GLU A 34 5.43 5.34 -9.50
CA GLU A 34 4.19 4.57 -9.53
C GLU A 34 3.42 4.82 -10.84
N LEU A 35 3.28 6.10 -11.21
CA LEU A 35 2.67 6.51 -12.48
C LEU A 35 3.46 6.02 -13.70
N PHE A 36 4.77 5.77 -13.56
CA PHE A 36 5.64 5.24 -14.61
C PHE A 36 5.08 3.97 -15.24
N HIS A 37 4.62 3.04 -14.40
CA HIS A 37 4.14 1.75 -14.86
C HIS A 37 2.79 1.86 -15.57
N SER A 38 1.87 2.65 -15.02
CA SER A 38 0.60 2.94 -15.69
C SER A 38 0.80 3.68 -17.00
N ASN A 39 1.75 4.64 -17.07
CA ASN A 39 2.10 5.34 -18.32
C ASN A 39 2.63 4.36 -19.37
N MET A 40 3.55 3.47 -18.97
CA MET A 40 4.12 2.48 -19.88
C MET A 40 3.06 1.56 -20.48
N ILE A 41 2.16 1.04 -19.63
CA ILE A 41 1.08 0.12 -20.06
C ILE A 41 0.09 0.84 -20.97
N VAL A 42 -0.37 2.03 -20.59
CA VAL A 42 -1.32 2.80 -21.39
C VAL A 42 -0.71 3.23 -22.71
N TRP A 43 0.51 3.76 -22.73
CA TRP A 43 1.22 4.10 -23.97
C TRP A 43 1.33 2.88 -24.88
N LEU A 44 1.78 1.74 -24.36
CA LEU A 44 1.95 0.52 -25.15
C LEU A 44 0.66 0.10 -25.85
N PHE A 45 -0.46 0.08 -25.12
CA PHE A 45 -1.73 -0.38 -25.66
C PHE A 45 -2.49 0.69 -26.45
N GLN A 46 -2.15 1.97 -26.32
CA GLN A 46 -2.58 3.01 -27.27
C GLN A 46 -1.86 2.87 -28.62
N GLN A 47 -0.56 2.56 -28.59
CA GLN A 47 0.25 2.38 -29.80
C GLN A 47 -0.03 1.05 -30.52
N TYR A 48 -0.39 0.01 -29.75
CA TYR A 48 -0.65 -1.34 -30.27
C TYR A 48 -1.99 -1.90 -29.75
N PRO A 49 -3.14 -1.30 -30.09
CA PRO A 49 -4.43 -1.66 -29.52
C PRO A 49 -4.86 -3.11 -29.79
N ILE A 50 -4.49 -3.67 -30.95
CA ILE A 50 -4.75 -5.09 -31.27
C ILE A 50 -3.99 -6.01 -30.30
N LEU A 51 -2.72 -5.70 -30.00
CA LEU A 51 -1.93 -6.47 -29.04
C LEU A 51 -2.38 -6.22 -27.60
N GLY A 52 -2.87 -5.01 -27.30
CA GLY A 52 -3.50 -4.70 -26.02
C GLY A 52 -4.78 -5.51 -25.80
N ALA A 53 -5.61 -5.68 -26.84
CA ALA A 53 -6.78 -6.54 -26.80
C ALA A 53 -6.40 -7.99 -26.56
N GLU A 54 -5.37 -8.52 -27.25
CA GLU A 54 -4.86 -9.87 -27.05
C GLU A 54 -4.47 -10.15 -25.59
N ILE A 55 -3.92 -9.16 -24.89
CA ILE A 55 -3.54 -9.33 -23.48
C ILE A 55 -4.74 -9.13 -22.55
N LEU A 56 -5.44 -8.00 -22.67
CA LEU A 56 -6.38 -7.53 -21.65
C LEU A 56 -7.78 -8.16 -21.74
N SER A 57 -8.16 -8.75 -22.88
CA SER A 57 -9.50 -9.35 -23.04
C SER A 57 -9.73 -10.55 -22.11
N HIS A 58 -8.67 -11.17 -21.60
CA HIS A 58 -8.73 -12.26 -20.61
C HIS A 58 -9.49 -11.92 -19.32
N TRP A 59 -9.68 -10.64 -19.03
CA TRP A 59 -10.32 -10.19 -17.79
C TRP A 59 -11.68 -9.54 -17.98
N ILE A 60 -12.24 -9.57 -19.19
CA ILE A 60 -13.57 -8.98 -19.46
C ILE A 60 -14.67 -10.03 -19.59
N GLY A 61 -14.52 -11.21 -19.00
CA GLY A 61 -15.54 -12.26 -18.94
C GLY A 61 -15.57 -13.19 -20.16
N ASP A 62 -16.57 -14.06 -20.23
CA ASP A 62 -16.63 -15.12 -21.24
C ASP A 62 -16.79 -14.53 -22.67
N ASP A 63 -16.07 -15.14 -23.62
CA ASP A 63 -15.95 -14.76 -25.05
C ASP A 63 -15.00 -13.59 -25.37
N GLU A 64 -13.71 -13.79 -25.07
CA GLU A 64 -12.62 -12.81 -25.19
C GLU A 64 -12.23 -12.49 -26.63
N SER A 65 -12.47 -13.42 -27.56
CA SER A 65 -11.98 -13.36 -28.95
C SER A 65 -12.69 -12.33 -29.84
N ASN A 66 -13.84 -11.80 -29.39
CA ASN A 66 -14.72 -10.95 -30.19
C ASN A 66 -14.70 -9.47 -29.78
N TYR A 67 -13.72 -9.04 -28.98
CA TYR A 67 -13.63 -7.66 -28.47
C TYR A 67 -12.39 -6.92 -28.98
N SER A 68 -12.59 -5.69 -29.48
CA SER A 68 -11.53 -4.73 -29.78
C SER A 68 -11.28 -3.81 -28.57
N LEU A 69 -10.02 -3.43 -28.37
CA LEU A 69 -9.66 -2.36 -27.44
C LEU A 69 -9.88 -1.01 -28.14
N GLU A 70 -10.92 -0.28 -27.75
CA GLU A 70 -11.29 1.01 -28.35
C GLU A 70 -10.51 2.17 -27.74
N ARG A 71 -10.35 2.14 -26.42
CA ARG A 71 -9.70 3.21 -25.67
C ARG A 71 -9.06 2.65 -24.40
N ILE A 72 -7.91 3.19 -24.04
CA ILE A 72 -7.29 2.98 -22.73
C ILE A 72 -6.79 4.32 -22.18
N THR A 73 -7.05 4.57 -20.90
CA THR A 73 -6.78 5.85 -20.24
C THR A 73 -6.30 5.64 -18.80
N ARG A 74 -5.71 6.69 -18.21
CA ARG A 74 -5.28 6.72 -16.82
C ARG A 74 -6.08 7.72 -16.00
N GLU A 75 -6.08 7.50 -14.68
CA GLU A 75 -6.56 8.44 -13.66
C GLU A 75 -8.02 8.90 -13.87
N GLU A 76 -8.83 8.11 -14.59
CA GLU A 76 -10.25 8.41 -14.80
C GLU A 76 -11.02 8.11 -13.50
N LYS A 77 -11.62 9.15 -12.89
CA LYS A 77 -12.39 9.04 -11.63
C LYS A 77 -11.58 8.40 -10.48
N ASN A 78 -10.30 8.74 -10.37
CA ASN A 78 -9.36 8.19 -9.38
C ASN A 78 -9.04 6.69 -9.54
N ARG A 79 -9.23 6.13 -10.74
CA ARG A 79 -8.82 4.76 -11.11
C ARG A 79 -7.50 4.81 -11.87
N ASP A 80 -6.57 3.92 -11.58
CA ASP A 80 -5.22 3.99 -12.16
C ASP A 80 -5.21 3.81 -13.69
N ILE A 81 -5.87 2.77 -14.20
CA ILE A 81 -6.02 2.50 -15.64
C ILE A 81 -7.45 2.02 -15.91
N VAL A 82 -8.03 2.49 -17.02
CA VAL A 82 -9.33 2.04 -17.52
C VAL A 82 -9.24 1.73 -19.00
N ALA A 83 -9.63 0.52 -19.38
CA ALA A 83 -9.67 0.03 -20.76
C ALA A 83 -11.12 -0.22 -21.18
N TYR A 84 -11.48 0.25 -22.37
CA TYR A 84 -12.82 0.17 -22.94
C TYR A 84 -12.78 -0.75 -24.15
N PHE A 85 -13.66 -1.74 -24.12
CA PHE A 85 -13.78 -2.75 -25.16
C PHE A 85 -15.14 -2.66 -25.83
N ARG A 86 -15.17 -2.98 -27.11
CA ARG A 86 -16.42 -3.13 -27.86
C ARG A 86 -16.39 -4.43 -28.65
N SER A 87 -17.49 -5.18 -28.60
CA SER A 87 -17.64 -6.36 -29.45
C SER A 87 -18.06 -5.99 -30.86
N ASP A 88 -17.90 -6.93 -31.80
CA ASP A 88 -18.45 -6.80 -33.16
C ASP A 88 -19.98 -6.58 -33.19
N THR A 89 -20.67 -6.98 -32.13
CA THR A 89 -22.13 -6.80 -31.94
C THR A 89 -22.48 -5.48 -31.22
N GLY A 90 -21.50 -4.65 -30.89
CA GLY A 90 -21.68 -3.35 -30.24
C GLY A 90 -21.83 -3.39 -28.72
N ILE A 91 -21.55 -4.53 -28.07
CA ILE A 91 -21.59 -4.65 -26.60
C ILE A 91 -20.33 -4.00 -26.03
N GLU A 92 -20.51 -3.08 -25.08
CA GLU A 92 -19.41 -2.40 -24.41
C GLU A 92 -19.06 -3.08 -23.08
N ARG A 93 -17.76 -3.25 -22.84
CA ARG A 93 -17.20 -3.74 -21.57
C ARG A 93 -16.09 -2.81 -21.09
N THR A 94 -15.99 -2.64 -19.79
CA THR A 94 -14.96 -1.79 -19.16
C THR A 94 -14.09 -2.62 -18.25
N LEU A 95 -12.77 -2.62 -18.46
CA LEU A 95 -11.81 -3.18 -17.52
C LEU A 95 -11.17 -2.06 -16.70
N ILE A 96 -11.34 -2.12 -15.38
CA ILE A 96 -10.78 -1.19 -14.41
C ILE A 96 -9.59 -1.89 -13.75
N ILE A 97 -8.41 -1.32 -13.91
CA ILE A 97 -7.16 -1.89 -13.38
C ILE A 97 -6.64 -0.98 -12.28
N GLU A 98 -6.58 -1.51 -11.06
CA GLU A 98 -5.85 -0.89 -9.95
C GLU A 98 -4.40 -1.35 -10.01
N ASN A 99 -3.46 -0.41 -10.08
CA ASN A 99 -2.04 -0.70 -10.25
C ASN A 99 -1.23 -0.41 -8.98
N LYS A 100 -0.81 -1.45 -8.28
CA LYS A 100 -0.09 -1.37 -7.02
C LYS A 100 1.37 -1.79 -7.15
N VAL A 101 2.24 -0.81 -7.38
CA VAL A 101 3.70 -1.05 -7.41
C VAL A 101 4.33 -0.78 -6.07
N LYS A 102 3.99 0.36 -5.43
CA LYS A 102 4.65 0.80 -4.20
C LYS A 102 3.84 0.56 -2.94
N SER A 103 2.52 0.58 -3.07
CA SER A 103 1.60 0.51 -1.94
C SER A 103 1.03 -0.90 -1.87
N HIS A 104 0.78 -1.38 -0.65
CA HIS A 104 0.10 -2.65 -0.50
C HIS A 104 -1.37 -2.48 -0.91
N PRO A 105 -1.95 -3.41 -1.69
CA PRO A 105 -3.36 -3.39 -2.02
C PRO A 105 -4.23 -3.39 -0.75
N ASN A 106 -5.09 -2.39 -0.60
CA ASN A 106 -5.99 -2.27 0.55
C ASN A 106 -7.38 -2.74 0.15
N ARG A 107 -7.90 -3.77 0.84
CA ARG A 107 -9.21 -4.37 0.54
C ARG A 107 -10.35 -3.35 0.55
N SER A 108 -10.43 -2.50 1.58
CA SER A 108 -11.46 -1.46 1.72
C SER A 108 -11.37 -0.43 0.59
N GLN A 109 -10.17 -0.13 0.06
CA GLN A 109 -10.01 0.71 -1.13
C GLN A 109 -10.59 0.05 -2.38
N LEU A 110 -10.32 -1.24 -2.60
CA LEU A 110 -10.85 -2.00 -3.75
C LEU A 110 -12.38 -2.10 -3.68
N GLU A 111 -12.93 -2.25 -2.48
CA GLU A 111 -14.38 -2.24 -2.23
C GLU A 111 -14.97 -0.89 -2.70
N ARG A 112 -14.45 0.24 -2.22
CA ARG A 112 -14.92 1.57 -2.65
C ARG A 112 -14.82 1.80 -4.17
N TYR A 113 -13.82 1.25 -4.85
CA TYR A 113 -13.69 1.41 -6.29
C TYR A 113 -14.66 0.56 -7.11
N SER A 114 -15.12 -0.54 -6.52
CA SER A 114 -16.10 -1.45 -7.11
C SER A 114 -17.53 -1.22 -6.62
N ASP A 115 -17.72 -0.26 -5.70
CA ASP A 115 -19.06 0.18 -5.30
C ASP A 115 -19.80 0.77 -6.50
N ASN A 116 -21.05 0.34 -6.69
CA ASN A 116 -21.89 0.70 -7.83
C ASN A 116 -21.32 0.26 -9.20
N ALA A 117 -20.53 -0.83 -9.23
CA ALA A 117 -20.09 -1.45 -10.48
C ALA A 117 -21.26 -1.73 -11.42
N ALA A 118 -21.12 -1.37 -12.70
CA ALA A 118 -22.08 -1.76 -13.72
C ALA A 118 -21.92 -3.25 -14.07
N LYS A 119 -22.95 -3.85 -14.68
CA LYS A 119 -22.95 -5.26 -15.09
C LYS A 119 -21.76 -5.65 -16.00
N ASN A 120 -21.28 -4.70 -16.81
CA ASN A 120 -20.19 -4.90 -17.77
C ASN A 120 -18.88 -4.24 -17.30
N ASP A 121 -18.79 -3.88 -16.01
CA ASP A 121 -17.54 -3.46 -15.39
C ASP A 121 -16.80 -4.67 -14.83
N TYR A 122 -15.53 -4.76 -15.16
CA TYR A 122 -14.61 -5.81 -14.72
C TYR A 122 -13.45 -5.17 -13.98
N PHE A 123 -12.90 -5.90 -13.01
CA PHE A 123 -11.89 -5.37 -12.11
C PHE A 123 -10.66 -6.27 -12.07
N LEU A 124 -9.49 -5.65 -12.20
CA LEU A 124 -8.19 -6.29 -12.14
C LEU A 124 -7.29 -5.57 -11.14
N LEU A 125 -6.74 -6.32 -10.20
CA LEU A 125 -5.64 -5.86 -9.37
C LEU A 125 -4.33 -6.28 -10.03
N LEU A 126 -3.60 -5.31 -10.58
CA LEU A 126 -2.22 -5.49 -11.02
C LEU A 126 -1.30 -5.09 -9.86
N SER A 127 -0.57 -6.03 -9.26
CA SER A 127 0.21 -5.74 -8.07
C SER A 127 1.58 -6.38 -8.06
N LEU A 128 2.56 -5.65 -7.52
CA LEU A 128 3.93 -6.14 -7.41
C LEU A 128 4.05 -7.21 -6.30
N SER A 129 3.35 -7.01 -5.18
CA SER A 129 3.23 -7.98 -4.08
C SER A 129 1.89 -8.70 -4.12
N ILE A 130 1.85 -9.95 -3.69
CA ILE A 130 0.60 -10.71 -3.51
C ILE A 130 0.07 -10.48 -2.08
N PRO A 131 -1.08 -9.83 -1.89
CA PRO A 131 -1.74 -9.73 -0.58
C PRO A 131 -2.13 -11.11 -0.05
N LYS A 132 -1.98 -11.34 1.27
CA LYS A 132 -2.28 -12.64 1.90
C LYS A 132 -3.73 -13.11 1.73
N TYR A 133 -4.66 -12.17 1.53
CA TYR A 133 -6.08 -12.49 1.31
C TYR A 133 -6.38 -13.00 -0.10
N ILE A 134 -5.42 -12.95 -1.03
CA ILE A 134 -5.54 -13.47 -2.39
C ILE A 134 -4.96 -14.89 -2.44
N LYS A 135 -5.76 -15.87 -2.87
CA LYS A 135 -5.38 -17.29 -2.92
C LYS A 135 -5.38 -17.89 -4.32
N GLY A 136 -5.64 -17.08 -5.35
CA GLY A 136 -5.72 -17.53 -6.74
C GLY A 136 -5.80 -16.36 -7.72
N ALA A 137 -6.15 -16.66 -8.97
CA ALA A 137 -6.26 -15.68 -10.05
C ALA A 137 -7.44 -14.70 -9.88
N SER A 138 -8.36 -14.97 -8.96
CA SER A 138 -9.45 -14.07 -8.59
C SER A 138 -9.83 -14.21 -7.11
N PHE A 139 -10.48 -13.19 -6.58
CA PHE A 139 -10.93 -13.12 -5.20
C PHE A 139 -12.21 -12.28 -5.09
N GLN A 140 -13.08 -12.64 -4.15
CA GLN A 140 -14.32 -11.92 -3.89
C GLN A 140 -14.17 -10.96 -2.71
N LEU A 141 -14.61 -9.72 -2.92
CA LEU A 141 -14.68 -8.69 -1.88
C LEU A 141 -15.96 -8.80 -1.05
N ASN A 142 -16.04 -8.06 0.06
CA ASN A 142 -17.21 -8.13 0.96
C ASN A 142 -18.50 -7.58 0.31
N ASN A 143 -18.37 -6.66 -0.64
CA ASN A 143 -19.49 -6.13 -1.43
C ASN A 143 -19.99 -7.11 -2.52
N GLY A 144 -19.44 -8.33 -2.58
CA GLY A 144 -19.82 -9.37 -3.52
C GLY A 144 -19.16 -9.27 -4.90
N VAL A 145 -18.40 -8.19 -5.17
CA VAL A 145 -17.71 -8.01 -6.46
C VAL A 145 -16.46 -8.88 -6.51
N THR A 146 -16.26 -9.54 -7.65
CA THR A 146 -15.07 -10.33 -7.94
C THR A 146 -14.00 -9.48 -8.62
N TRP A 147 -12.80 -9.53 -8.08
CA TRP A 147 -11.61 -8.95 -8.69
C TRP A 147 -10.71 -10.07 -9.22
N SER A 148 -10.16 -9.86 -10.41
CA SER A 148 -9.05 -10.66 -10.91
C SER A 148 -7.74 -10.16 -10.33
N PHE A 149 -6.73 -11.01 -10.32
CA PHE A 149 -5.38 -10.70 -9.87
C PHE A 149 -4.37 -11.00 -10.96
N LEU A 150 -3.44 -10.07 -11.20
CA LEU A 150 -2.29 -10.24 -12.07
C LEU A 150 -1.04 -9.73 -11.35
N SER A 151 -0.05 -10.61 -11.20
CA SER A 151 1.26 -10.21 -10.69
C SER A 151 2.08 -9.51 -11.76
N TYR A 152 3.05 -8.69 -11.34
CA TYR A 152 4.01 -8.10 -12.27
C TYR A 152 4.91 -9.13 -12.98
N GLU A 153 5.11 -10.32 -12.40
CA GLU A 153 5.80 -11.42 -13.08
C GLU A 153 4.97 -11.99 -14.23
N GLU A 154 3.68 -12.25 -13.99
CA GLU A 154 2.77 -12.72 -15.03
C GLU A 154 2.57 -11.67 -16.13
N LEU A 155 2.45 -10.39 -15.76
CA LEU A 155 2.44 -9.29 -16.74
C LEU A 155 3.73 -9.28 -17.57
N ALA A 156 4.89 -9.45 -16.95
CA ALA A 156 6.17 -9.51 -17.67
C ALA A 156 6.17 -10.66 -18.69
N ASN A 157 5.69 -11.84 -18.30
CA ASN A 157 5.61 -13.00 -19.18
C ASN A 157 4.66 -12.76 -20.36
N GLN A 158 3.50 -12.14 -20.12
CA GLN A 158 2.56 -11.77 -21.18
C GLN A 158 3.15 -10.72 -22.13
N LEU A 159 3.77 -9.67 -21.61
CA LEU A 159 4.40 -8.62 -22.41
C LEU A 159 5.60 -9.13 -23.21
N GLU A 160 6.35 -10.10 -22.69
CA GLU A 160 7.47 -10.74 -23.39
C GLU A 160 7.01 -11.37 -24.72
N THR A 161 5.80 -11.94 -24.77
CA THR A 161 5.22 -12.50 -26.01
C THR A 161 4.99 -11.46 -27.10
N LEU A 162 4.84 -10.19 -26.72
CA LEU A 162 4.60 -9.09 -27.66
C LEU A 162 5.90 -8.54 -28.27
N VAL A 163 7.06 -8.81 -27.67
CA VAL A 163 8.34 -8.21 -28.09
C VAL A 163 8.66 -8.50 -29.55
N GLU A 164 8.59 -9.76 -29.98
CA GLU A 164 8.88 -10.12 -31.38
C GLU A 164 7.77 -9.68 -32.35
N LYS A 165 6.53 -9.52 -31.89
CA LYS A 165 5.43 -8.96 -32.69
C LYS A 165 5.66 -7.47 -32.95
N ILE A 166 5.98 -6.71 -31.89
CA ILE A 166 6.26 -5.28 -31.98
C ILE A 166 7.54 -5.02 -32.75
N LYS A 167 8.56 -5.87 -32.62
CA LYS A 167 9.84 -5.72 -33.35
C LYS A 167 9.66 -5.71 -34.87
N LYS A 168 8.66 -6.44 -35.39
CA LYS A 168 8.29 -6.42 -36.81
C LYS A 168 7.63 -5.12 -37.25
N LEU A 169 7.02 -4.38 -36.31
CA LEU A 169 6.33 -3.11 -36.56
C LEU A 169 7.24 -1.90 -36.28
N ASN A 170 7.97 -1.94 -35.16
CA ASN A 170 8.88 -0.89 -34.70
C ASN A 170 9.97 -1.50 -33.79
N PHE A 171 11.20 -1.54 -34.28
CA PHE A 171 12.35 -2.10 -33.56
C PHE A 171 12.65 -1.36 -32.25
N TYR A 172 12.56 -0.02 -32.23
CA TYR A 172 12.86 0.78 -31.05
C TYR A 172 11.84 0.53 -29.93
N HIS A 173 10.55 0.47 -30.26
CA HIS A 173 9.51 0.16 -29.27
C HIS A 173 9.69 -1.23 -28.67
N ALA A 174 10.11 -2.22 -29.49
CA ALA A 174 10.41 -3.56 -29.00
C ALA A 174 11.61 -3.59 -28.03
N GLN A 175 12.65 -2.79 -28.27
CA GLN A 175 13.77 -2.67 -27.33
C GLN A 175 13.32 -2.07 -25.99
N ILE A 176 12.53 -1.00 -26.02
CA ILE A 176 11.97 -0.40 -24.80
C ILE A 176 11.08 -1.39 -24.05
N LEU A 177 10.23 -2.14 -24.76
CA LEU A 177 9.40 -3.16 -24.13
C LEU A 177 10.25 -4.28 -23.51
N GLY A 178 11.27 -4.75 -24.22
CA GLY A 178 12.21 -5.76 -23.71
C GLY A 178 12.90 -5.31 -22.42
N ASP A 179 13.39 -4.07 -22.38
CA ASP A 179 13.99 -3.49 -21.18
C ASP A 179 12.97 -3.35 -20.05
N TYR A 180 11.74 -2.92 -20.36
CA TYR A 180 10.66 -2.83 -19.36
C TYR A 180 10.31 -4.20 -18.77
N VAL A 181 10.18 -5.24 -19.59
CA VAL A 181 9.93 -6.63 -19.16
C VAL A 181 11.01 -7.09 -18.18
N GLN A 182 12.30 -6.89 -18.52
CA GLN A 182 13.39 -7.24 -17.62
C GLN A 182 13.34 -6.42 -16.33
N PHE A 183 13.09 -5.12 -16.43
CA PHE A 183 12.98 -4.23 -15.29
C PHE A 183 11.90 -4.67 -14.29
N ILE A 184 10.67 -4.91 -14.76
CA ILE A 184 9.57 -5.30 -13.87
C ILE A 184 9.75 -6.71 -13.29
N ARG A 185 10.40 -7.62 -14.03
CA ARG A 185 10.77 -8.96 -13.53
C ARG A 185 11.77 -8.87 -12.37
N GLN A 186 12.81 -8.04 -12.51
CA GLN A 186 13.77 -7.79 -11.42
C GLN A 186 13.11 -7.08 -10.23
N LEU A 187 12.21 -6.13 -10.49
CA LEU A 187 11.47 -5.44 -9.44
C LEU A 187 10.58 -6.41 -8.65
N HIS A 188 9.90 -7.34 -9.34
CA HIS A 188 9.12 -8.39 -8.71
C HIS A 188 9.99 -9.31 -7.85
N HIS A 189 11.15 -9.72 -8.36
CA HIS A 189 12.09 -10.54 -7.58
C HIS A 189 12.54 -9.84 -6.29
N ILE A 190 12.89 -8.54 -6.36
CA ILE A 190 13.23 -7.74 -5.16
C ILE A 190 12.04 -7.67 -4.19
N SER A 191 10.81 -7.59 -4.71
CA SER A 191 9.62 -7.59 -3.87
C SER A 191 9.43 -8.92 -3.12
N TYR A 192 9.79 -10.05 -3.74
CA TYR A 192 9.73 -11.37 -3.12
C TYR A 192 10.81 -11.57 -2.04
N LEU A 193 11.95 -10.88 -2.16
CA LEU A 193 12.95 -10.82 -1.09
C LEU A 193 12.44 -10.08 0.16
N ALA A 194 11.34 -9.33 0.05
CA ALA A 194 10.66 -8.69 1.18
C ALA A 194 9.70 -9.67 1.89
N THR A 195 10.09 -10.94 1.95
CA THR A 195 9.44 -11.97 2.76
C THR A 195 10.05 -11.97 4.16
N VAL A 196 9.23 -12.36 5.13
CA VAL A 196 9.60 -12.37 6.54
C VAL A 196 9.33 -13.77 7.08
N ASP A 197 10.34 -14.41 7.65
CA ASP A 197 10.18 -15.58 8.49
C ASP A 197 10.01 -15.12 9.95
N ILE A 198 8.76 -15.15 10.43
CA ILE A 198 8.45 -14.67 11.78
C ILE A 198 9.28 -15.36 12.86
N VAL A 199 9.64 -16.64 12.67
CA VAL A 199 10.33 -17.47 13.66
C VAL A 199 11.83 -17.22 13.64
N ASN A 200 12.43 -17.14 12.44
CA ASN A 200 13.87 -17.15 12.28
C ASN A 200 14.49 -15.77 12.03
N ASP A 201 13.73 -14.81 11.51
CA ASP A 201 14.27 -13.50 11.18
C ASP A 201 14.37 -12.58 12.40
N THR A 202 15.30 -11.63 12.29
CA THR A 202 15.52 -10.56 13.28
C THR A 202 15.12 -9.21 12.71
N TYR A 203 14.62 -8.34 13.57
CA TYR A 203 14.23 -6.98 13.21
C TYR A 203 15.46 -6.08 13.08
N ASN A 204 16.16 -6.17 11.95
CA ASN A 204 17.46 -5.52 11.76
C ASN A 204 17.56 -4.65 10.49
N TRP A 205 16.45 -4.43 9.77
CA TRP A 205 16.43 -3.65 8.53
C TRP A 205 16.89 -2.20 8.66
N TYR A 206 16.86 -1.66 9.88
CA TYR A 206 17.33 -0.31 10.20
C TYR A 206 18.75 -0.29 10.79
N SER A 207 19.40 -1.44 10.89
CA SER A 207 20.81 -1.54 11.23
C SER A 207 21.67 -0.87 10.15
N THR A 208 22.66 -0.09 10.57
CA THR A 208 23.63 0.55 9.66
C THR A 208 24.44 -0.43 8.82
N LYS A 209 24.45 -1.71 9.20
CA LYS A 209 25.19 -2.78 8.53
C LYS A 209 24.33 -3.70 7.67
N HIS A 210 23.02 -3.44 7.50
CA HIS A 210 22.18 -4.33 6.70
C HIS A 210 22.59 -4.30 5.21
N PRO A 211 23.15 -5.39 4.64
CA PRO A 211 23.77 -5.35 3.31
C PRO A 211 22.76 -5.05 2.20
N LEU A 212 21.63 -5.77 2.18
CA LEU A 212 20.58 -5.59 1.17
C LEU A 212 19.95 -4.19 1.22
N VAL A 213 19.40 -3.78 2.37
CA VAL A 213 18.79 -2.44 2.52
C VAL A 213 19.76 -1.31 2.14
N SER A 214 21.06 -1.46 2.43
CA SER A 214 22.08 -0.48 2.03
C SER A 214 22.22 -0.38 0.50
N GLN A 215 22.19 -1.49 -0.21
CA GLN A 215 22.19 -1.49 -1.68
C GLN A 215 20.88 -0.92 -2.24
N LEU A 216 19.74 -1.30 -1.69
CA LEU A 216 18.43 -0.78 -2.09
C LEU A 216 18.32 0.74 -1.85
N ARG A 217 18.99 1.28 -0.83
CA ARG A 217 19.07 2.74 -0.59
C ARG A 217 19.85 3.46 -1.69
N LYS A 218 20.96 2.89 -2.18
CA LYS A 218 21.74 3.45 -3.30
C LYS A 218 20.91 3.54 -4.58
N LEU A 219 20.09 2.52 -4.82
CA LEU A 219 19.14 2.48 -5.94
C LEU A 219 17.85 3.29 -5.66
N ARG A 220 17.72 3.86 -4.46
CA ARG A 220 16.53 4.58 -3.98
C ARG A 220 15.24 3.75 -4.02
N ILE A 221 15.30 2.42 -3.93
CA ILE A 221 14.12 1.50 -3.94
C ILE A 221 13.88 0.81 -2.59
N HIS A 222 14.65 1.16 -1.55
CA HIS A 222 14.44 0.65 -0.20
C HIS A 222 13.06 0.93 0.38
N ASP A 223 12.39 2.01 -0.07
CA ASP A 223 11.04 2.36 0.35
C ASP A 223 10.03 1.29 -0.04
N LEU A 224 10.15 0.75 -1.25
CA LEU A 224 9.32 -0.35 -1.73
C LEU A 224 9.50 -1.61 -0.86
N TYR A 225 10.75 -2.00 -0.64
CA TYR A 225 11.10 -3.18 0.15
C TYR A 225 10.57 -3.07 1.59
N LEU A 226 10.84 -1.95 2.26
CA LEU A 226 10.41 -1.75 3.65
C LEU A 226 8.89 -1.64 3.78
N LYS A 227 8.18 -1.10 2.80
CA LYS A 227 6.70 -1.10 2.80
C LYS A 227 6.13 -2.51 2.80
N HIS A 228 6.70 -3.42 1.99
CA HIS A 228 6.25 -4.81 1.97
C HIS A 228 6.53 -5.52 3.29
N ILE A 229 7.74 -5.36 3.86
CA ILE A 229 8.06 -5.89 5.19
C ILE A 229 7.04 -5.40 6.23
N HIS A 230 6.75 -4.10 6.24
CA HIS A 230 5.86 -3.53 7.24
C HIS A 230 4.37 -3.84 7.01
N ALA A 231 3.94 -4.08 5.77
CA ALA A 231 2.62 -4.64 5.48
C ALA A 231 2.51 -6.07 6.02
N TYR A 232 3.52 -6.91 5.78
CA TYR A 232 3.57 -8.26 6.34
C TYR A 232 3.49 -8.25 7.88
N LEU A 233 4.23 -7.36 8.55
CA LEU A 233 4.19 -7.24 10.01
C LEU A 233 2.81 -6.80 10.53
N ALA A 234 2.09 -5.95 9.80
CA ALA A 234 0.72 -5.57 10.17
C ALA A 234 -0.23 -6.78 10.07
N ASP A 235 -0.13 -7.56 8.99
CA ASP A 235 -0.90 -8.81 8.85
C ASP A 235 -0.58 -9.79 9.99
N GLU A 236 0.69 -9.94 10.39
CA GLU A 236 1.09 -10.83 11.49
C GLU A 236 0.58 -10.34 12.86
N LEU A 237 0.55 -9.02 13.09
CA LEU A 237 -0.09 -8.45 14.28
C LEU A 237 -1.58 -8.82 14.31
N GLU A 238 -2.27 -8.73 13.17
CA GLU A 238 -3.69 -9.07 13.07
C GLU A 238 -3.94 -10.56 13.35
N VAL A 239 -3.21 -11.45 12.66
CA VAL A 239 -3.32 -12.90 12.83
C VAL A 239 -3.05 -13.30 14.28
N THR A 240 -1.98 -12.76 14.87
CA THR A 240 -1.59 -13.05 16.25
C THR A 240 -2.64 -12.53 17.22
N MET A 241 -3.20 -11.33 17.01
CA MET A 241 -4.26 -10.77 17.85
C MET A 241 -5.55 -11.61 17.78
N LYS A 242 -6.00 -12.00 16.58
CA LYS A 242 -7.18 -12.85 16.39
C LYS A 242 -7.03 -14.20 17.08
N SER A 243 -5.83 -14.77 17.05
CA SER A 243 -5.54 -16.02 17.75
C SER A 243 -5.50 -15.85 19.26
N ARG A 244 -4.93 -14.74 19.76
CA ARG A 244 -4.74 -14.50 21.20
C ARG A 244 -6.03 -14.09 21.90
N VAL A 245 -6.89 -13.31 21.24
CA VAL A 245 -8.17 -12.82 21.77
C VAL A 245 -9.27 -12.97 20.73
N PRO A 246 -9.79 -14.19 20.50
CA PRO A 246 -10.82 -14.43 19.48
C PRO A 246 -12.12 -13.66 19.72
N SER A 247 -12.37 -13.23 20.97
CA SER A 247 -13.56 -12.47 21.36
C SER A 247 -13.47 -10.98 21.01
N LEU A 248 -12.28 -10.45 20.69
CA LEU A 248 -12.13 -9.04 20.37
C LEU A 248 -12.48 -8.80 18.89
N PRO A 249 -13.50 -7.98 18.57
CA PRO A 249 -13.89 -7.72 17.19
C PRO A 249 -12.80 -7.02 16.38
N HIS A 250 -12.60 -7.47 15.13
CA HIS A 250 -11.71 -6.85 14.15
C HIS A 250 -12.50 -5.98 13.18
N THR A 251 -11.96 -4.82 12.77
CA THR A 251 -12.51 -4.00 11.67
C THR A 251 -11.50 -3.80 10.55
N SER A 252 -11.98 -3.75 9.30
CA SER A 252 -11.17 -3.38 8.12
C SER A 252 -11.12 -1.86 7.89
N GLU A 253 -11.77 -1.08 8.76
CA GLU A 253 -11.61 0.37 8.77
C GLU A 253 -10.18 0.73 9.19
N THR A 254 -9.58 1.66 8.46
CA THR A 254 -8.22 2.15 8.71
C THR A 254 -8.20 3.60 9.18
N ASP A 255 -9.30 4.35 8.99
CA ASP A 255 -9.51 5.64 9.61
C ASP A 255 -9.95 5.44 11.07
N TRP A 256 -9.01 5.72 11.97
CA TRP A 256 -9.22 5.62 13.40
C TRP A 256 -10.38 6.48 13.92
N LYS A 257 -10.74 7.57 13.21
CA LYS A 257 -11.81 8.49 13.64
C LYS A 257 -13.20 7.87 13.60
N VAL A 258 -13.40 6.91 12.70
CA VAL A 258 -14.70 6.26 12.48
C VAL A 258 -14.67 4.78 12.87
N THR A 259 -13.56 4.33 13.45
CA THR A 259 -13.42 2.96 13.95
C THR A 259 -14.41 2.71 15.09
N PRO A 260 -15.21 1.63 15.04
CA PRO A 260 -16.14 1.30 16.11
C PRO A 260 -15.44 1.05 17.44
N ALA A 261 -16.01 1.61 18.51
CA ALA A 261 -15.61 1.33 19.88
C ALA A 261 -15.57 -0.19 20.12
N GLY A 262 -14.54 -0.66 20.81
CA GLY A 262 -14.34 -2.07 21.16
C GLY A 262 -13.71 -2.91 20.06
N HIS A 263 -13.36 -2.31 18.91
CA HIS A 263 -12.69 -3.02 17.82
C HIS A 263 -11.19 -2.77 17.81
N PHE A 264 -10.43 -3.73 17.30
CA PHE A 264 -9.05 -3.53 16.91
C PHE A 264 -8.88 -3.58 15.39
N PHE A 265 -7.80 -2.99 14.92
CA PHE A 265 -7.36 -3.03 13.53
C PHE A 265 -5.85 -2.87 13.47
N THR A 266 -5.27 -3.23 12.33
CA THR A 266 -3.84 -3.02 12.06
C THR A 266 -3.67 -2.09 10.88
N ASN A 267 -2.49 -1.47 10.79
CA ASN A 267 -2.15 -0.63 9.66
C ASN A 267 -0.65 -0.69 9.38
N SER A 268 -0.27 -0.35 8.15
CA SER A 268 1.12 -0.18 7.76
C SER A 268 1.28 1.08 6.93
N GLY A 269 2.50 1.60 6.89
CA GLY A 269 2.78 2.83 6.15
C GLY A 269 4.25 3.10 5.98
N PHE A 270 4.56 4.28 5.46
CA PHE A 270 5.94 4.73 5.28
C PHE A 270 6.03 6.24 5.50
N THR A 271 6.77 6.65 6.52
CA THR A 271 6.95 8.07 6.84
C THR A 271 8.40 8.35 7.22
N LYS A 272 8.90 9.54 6.86
CA LYS A 272 10.27 10.00 7.17
C LYS A 272 11.38 9.01 6.75
N GLY A 273 11.20 8.28 5.66
CA GLY A 273 12.20 7.32 5.17
C GLY A 273 12.22 5.97 5.93
N THR A 274 11.21 5.70 6.74
CA THR A 274 11.07 4.47 7.52
C THR A 274 9.69 3.87 7.30
N GLY A 275 9.63 2.54 7.21
CA GLY A 275 8.37 1.83 7.29
C GLY A 275 7.79 1.89 8.71
N LEU A 276 6.47 1.74 8.78
CA LEU A 276 5.75 1.61 10.04
C LEU A 276 4.72 0.51 9.96
N SER A 277 4.52 -0.18 11.08
CA SER A 277 3.44 -1.15 11.31
C SER A 277 2.84 -0.86 12.67
N GLU A 278 1.52 -0.97 12.78
CA GLU A 278 0.82 -0.65 14.01
C GLU A 278 -0.38 -1.55 14.24
N ILE A 279 -0.68 -1.77 15.51
CA ILE A 279 -1.92 -2.36 15.99
C ILE A 279 -2.61 -1.34 16.88
N LYS A 280 -3.91 -1.14 16.64
CA LYS A 280 -4.74 -0.11 17.26
C LYS A 280 -5.96 -0.74 17.88
N TYR A 281 -6.35 -0.23 19.04
CA TYR A 281 -7.55 -0.65 19.75
C TYR A 281 -8.39 0.57 20.16
N ALA A 282 -9.64 0.59 19.71
CA ALA A 282 -10.60 1.64 20.04
C ALA A 282 -11.22 1.38 21.41
N VAL A 283 -10.64 1.97 22.46
CA VAL A 283 -11.01 1.66 23.86
C VAL A 283 -12.35 2.27 24.29
N GLY A 284 -12.85 3.27 23.55
CA GLY A 284 -14.14 3.88 23.82
C GLY A 284 -14.29 5.25 23.17
N LEU A 285 -15.37 5.94 23.53
CA LEU A 285 -15.68 7.29 23.07
C LEU A 285 -15.52 8.28 24.23
N LEU A 286 -14.94 9.46 23.93
CA LEU A 286 -14.94 10.62 24.81
C LEU A 286 -15.61 11.77 24.08
N ARG A 287 -16.82 12.12 24.52
CA ARG A 287 -17.62 13.21 23.93
C ARG A 287 -17.82 12.98 22.42
N GLY A 288 -18.12 11.74 22.04
CA GLY A 288 -18.29 11.31 20.65
C GLY A 288 -17.01 11.11 19.83
N ASN A 289 -15.82 11.37 20.39
CA ASN A 289 -14.55 11.13 19.69
C ASN A 289 -13.98 9.76 20.07
N VAL A 290 -13.55 8.98 19.08
CA VAL A 290 -12.87 7.70 19.30
C VAL A 290 -11.52 7.93 19.99
N ILE A 291 -11.26 7.14 21.03
CA ILE A 291 -9.94 7.04 21.66
C ILE A 291 -9.28 5.74 21.23
N ILE A 292 -8.11 5.87 20.62
CA ILE A 292 -7.24 4.75 20.30
C ILE A 292 -6.13 4.65 21.32
N ILE A 293 -5.86 3.42 21.74
CA ILE A 293 -4.61 3.00 22.35
C ILE A 293 -3.91 2.08 21.35
N GLY A 294 -2.60 2.24 21.16
CA GLY A 294 -1.90 1.46 20.15
C GLY A 294 -0.41 1.26 20.38
N VAL A 295 0.12 0.30 19.62
CA VAL A 295 1.55 0.01 19.53
C VAL A 295 1.99 0.21 18.08
N GLN A 296 3.11 0.90 17.88
CA GLN A 296 3.67 1.18 16.55
C GLN A 296 5.15 0.84 16.50
N PHE A 297 5.56 0.11 15.47
CA PHE A 297 6.95 -0.02 15.06
C PHE A 297 7.22 1.03 13.99
N GLN A 298 8.20 1.90 14.18
CA GLN A 298 8.63 2.83 13.13
C GLN A 298 10.14 2.98 13.14
N GLY A 299 10.81 2.53 12.07
CA GLY A 299 12.26 2.48 12.06
C GLY A 299 12.78 1.54 13.15
N ASP A 300 13.75 1.99 13.94
CA ASP A 300 14.26 1.26 15.11
C ASP A 300 13.44 1.48 16.39
N GLN A 301 12.23 2.03 16.30
CA GLN A 301 11.46 2.46 17.47
C GLN A 301 10.27 1.56 17.74
N PHE A 302 10.15 1.11 18.99
CA PHE A 302 8.93 0.51 19.55
C PHE A 302 8.18 1.60 20.32
N ARG A 303 6.98 1.95 19.86
CA ARG A 303 6.20 3.06 20.40
C ARG A 303 4.93 2.57 21.04
N LEU A 304 4.62 3.12 22.21
CA LEU A 304 3.29 3.11 22.78
C LEU A 304 2.67 4.47 22.51
N PHE A 305 1.44 4.50 22.03
CA PHE A 305 0.78 5.74 21.65
C PHE A 305 -0.71 5.75 22.01
N ILE A 306 -1.29 6.95 21.95
CA ILE A 306 -2.72 7.18 21.94
C ILE A 306 -3.07 8.14 20.80
N GLU A 307 -4.26 7.97 20.22
CA GLU A 307 -4.88 8.91 19.27
C GLU A 307 -6.27 9.34 19.75
N CYS A 308 -6.56 10.63 19.69
CA CYS A 308 -7.89 11.17 19.90
C CYS A 308 -8.01 12.54 19.22
N GLU A 309 -9.18 12.87 18.67
CA GLU A 309 -9.37 14.13 17.94
C GLU A 309 -9.21 15.36 18.85
N SER A 310 -9.66 15.22 20.10
CA SER A 310 -9.50 16.25 21.13
C SER A 310 -9.12 15.61 22.48
N GLY A 311 -8.22 16.27 23.22
CA GLY A 311 -7.84 15.80 24.56
C GLY A 311 -6.75 14.70 24.60
N ALA A 312 -6.10 14.39 23.49
CA ALA A 312 -5.02 13.39 23.42
C ALA A 312 -3.94 13.60 24.51
N ASN A 313 -3.54 14.84 24.77
CA ASN A 313 -2.54 15.14 25.80
C ASN A 313 -3.01 14.78 27.21
N GLU A 314 -4.23 15.16 27.57
CA GLU A 314 -4.82 14.90 28.88
C GLU A 314 -5.00 13.39 29.12
N ILE A 315 -5.49 12.67 28.11
CA ILE A 315 -5.64 11.21 28.14
C ILE A 315 -4.29 10.54 28.35
N ALA A 316 -3.27 10.96 27.58
CA ALA A 316 -1.93 10.40 27.69
C ALA A 316 -1.34 10.61 29.10
N GLU A 317 -1.49 11.81 29.66
CA GLU A 317 -1.04 12.15 31.00
C GLU A 317 -1.74 11.32 32.08
N LYS A 318 -3.08 11.18 32.00
CA LYS A 318 -3.86 10.36 32.93
C LYS A 318 -3.42 8.89 32.93
N LEU A 319 -3.34 8.26 31.76
CA LEU A 319 -2.94 6.85 31.64
C LEU A 319 -1.48 6.63 32.08
N ASN A 320 -0.59 7.56 31.74
CA ASN A 320 0.80 7.50 32.18
C ASN A 320 0.93 7.71 33.70
N ALA A 321 0.16 8.60 34.32
CA ALA A 321 0.21 8.83 35.77
C ALA A 321 -0.34 7.63 36.55
N ALA A 322 -1.43 7.02 36.06
CA ALA A 322 -2.01 5.82 36.64
C ALA A 322 -1.14 4.57 36.46
N GLY A 323 -0.24 4.58 35.47
CA GLY A 323 0.60 3.42 35.14
C GLY A 323 -0.09 2.38 34.27
N ASP A 324 -1.30 2.67 33.78
CA ASP A 324 -2.08 1.79 32.90
C ASP A 324 -1.52 1.73 31.47
N TRP A 325 -0.79 2.78 31.06
CA TRP A 325 -0.15 2.84 29.74
C TRP A 325 1.20 3.54 29.79
N PHE A 326 1.96 3.43 28.71
CA PHE A 326 3.32 3.98 28.57
C PHE A 326 4.31 3.42 29.61
N ARG A 327 4.29 2.10 29.83
CA ARG A 327 5.28 1.38 30.64
C ARG A 327 5.99 0.36 29.78
N PHE A 328 7.31 0.50 29.62
CA PHE A 328 8.12 -0.37 28.77
C PHE A 328 8.70 -1.55 29.54
N ASN A 329 7.84 -2.49 29.95
CA ASN A 329 8.23 -3.70 30.67
C ASN A 329 8.65 -4.83 29.71
N ILE A 330 9.53 -4.53 28.74
CA ILE A 330 9.82 -5.40 27.58
C ILE A 330 11.26 -5.87 27.51
N GLY A 331 11.74 -6.43 28.63
CA GLY A 331 13.13 -6.82 28.84
C GLY A 331 13.73 -7.63 27.69
N GLY A 332 14.96 -7.27 27.28
CA GLY A 332 15.74 -7.97 26.26
C GLY A 332 15.43 -7.59 24.80
N ILE A 333 14.26 -7.01 24.53
CA ILE A 333 13.85 -6.57 23.17
C ILE A 333 14.38 -5.18 22.85
N THR A 334 14.62 -4.36 23.88
CA THR A 334 14.94 -2.95 23.71
C THR A 334 16.16 -2.54 24.50
N ASN A 335 16.67 -1.34 24.23
CA ASN A 335 17.78 -0.77 24.98
C ASN A 335 17.35 -0.16 26.34
N ASN A 336 16.08 -0.31 26.72
CA ASN A 336 15.46 0.20 27.95
C ASN A 336 15.53 1.73 28.16
N LEU A 337 16.03 2.48 27.18
CA LEU A 337 16.05 3.94 27.23
C LEU A 337 14.75 4.48 26.66
N GLU A 338 13.94 5.08 27.53
CA GLU A 338 12.67 5.68 27.16
C GLU A 338 12.84 7.11 26.62
N TYR A 339 12.06 7.41 25.59
CA TYR A 339 12.02 8.71 24.93
C TYR A 339 10.59 9.28 24.94
N PRO A 340 10.43 10.61 25.07
CA PRO A 340 11.49 11.62 25.12
C PRO A 340 12.30 11.58 26.43
N SER A 341 13.62 11.75 26.33
CA SER A 341 14.53 11.64 27.48
C SER A 341 14.71 12.97 28.24
N LYS A 342 14.30 14.11 27.66
CA LYS A 342 14.37 15.45 28.26
C LYS A 342 13.21 16.33 27.79
N GLY A 343 12.74 17.22 28.65
CA GLY A 343 11.82 18.30 28.31
C GLY A 343 10.34 17.93 28.48
N THR A 344 9.75 17.33 27.45
CA THR A 344 8.31 17.00 27.45
C THR A 344 8.06 15.59 27.97
N LEU A 345 6.85 15.33 28.49
CA LEU A 345 6.47 13.98 28.92
C LEU A 345 6.19 13.04 27.73
N PHE A 346 5.74 13.61 26.60
CA PHE A 346 5.40 12.87 25.39
C PHE A 346 6.02 13.50 24.15
N ASN A 347 6.32 12.67 23.16
CA ASN A 347 6.44 13.12 21.78
C ASN A 347 5.03 13.32 21.19
N LYS A 348 4.92 14.14 20.14
CA LYS A 348 3.65 14.45 19.49
C LYS A 348 3.73 14.49 17.97
N TYR A 349 2.62 14.17 17.33
CA TYR A 349 2.34 14.53 15.95
C TYR A 349 0.99 15.24 15.92
N GLY A 350 1.00 16.52 15.54
CA GLY A 350 -0.17 17.37 15.66
C GLY A 350 -0.78 17.40 17.07
N ASN A 351 -2.09 17.64 17.13
CA ASN A 351 -2.84 17.70 18.39
C ASN A 351 -3.46 16.36 18.79
N THR A 352 -3.50 15.39 17.87
CA THR A 352 -4.25 14.16 18.05
C THR A 352 -3.41 12.97 18.51
N PHE A 353 -2.10 12.98 18.27
CA PHE A 353 -1.21 11.85 18.52
C PHE A 353 -0.21 12.14 19.64
N ARG A 354 -0.12 11.27 20.65
CA ARG A 354 0.88 11.32 21.72
C ARG A 354 1.54 9.97 21.89
N TYR A 355 2.87 9.96 22.03
CA TYR A 355 3.62 8.72 22.14
C TYR A 355 4.88 8.83 22.98
N ARG A 356 5.30 7.68 23.51
CA ARG A 356 6.64 7.43 24.03
C ARG A 356 7.23 6.25 23.29
N TYR A 357 8.55 6.12 23.30
CA TYR A 357 9.20 5.02 22.62
C TYR A 357 10.48 4.58 23.28
N VAL A 358 10.88 3.37 22.95
CA VAL A 358 12.20 2.80 23.21
C VAL A 358 12.79 2.29 21.89
N LYS A 359 14.11 2.06 21.85
CA LYS A 359 14.74 1.52 20.63
C LYS A 359 14.83 0.00 20.67
N ILE A 360 14.43 -0.62 19.58
CA ILE A 360 14.50 -2.07 19.36
C ILE A 360 15.96 -2.48 19.18
N ASN A 361 16.37 -3.58 19.84
CA ASN A 361 17.70 -4.14 19.66
C ASN A 361 17.77 -4.85 18.31
N SER A 362 18.89 -4.72 17.59
CA SER A 362 19.03 -5.29 16.24
C SER A 362 19.05 -6.82 16.19
N ASN A 363 19.16 -7.49 17.33
CA ASN A 363 19.13 -8.95 17.44
C ASN A 363 17.77 -9.49 17.91
N THR A 364 16.78 -8.61 18.12
CA THR A 364 15.45 -9.04 18.53
C THR A 364 14.75 -9.78 17.39
N SER A 365 14.17 -10.94 17.69
CA SER A 365 13.40 -11.67 16.69
C SER A 365 12.08 -10.98 16.38
N ILE A 366 11.58 -11.18 15.17
CA ILE A 366 10.32 -10.55 14.76
C ILE A 366 9.16 -11.11 15.59
N LYS A 367 9.13 -12.42 15.84
CA LYS A 367 8.15 -13.05 16.74
C LYS A 367 8.08 -12.34 18.10
N GLN A 368 9.23 -12.06 18.72
CA GLN A 368 9.26 -11.37 20.01
C GLN A 368 8.60 -10.00 19.95
N ILE A 369 8.85 -9.23 18.88
CA ILE A 369 8.29 -7.88 18.70
C ILE A 369 6.77 -7.93 18.47
N VAL A 370 6.31 -8.84 17.62
CA VAL A 370 4.88 -9.03 17.32
C VAL A 370 4.13 -9.49 18.57
N ASP A 371 4.62 -10.54 19.25
CA ASP A 371 4.01 -11.06 20.49
C ASP A 371 3.91 -9.94 21.54
N THR A 372 5.00 -9.20 21.75
CA THR A 372 5.04 -8.11 22.73
C THR A 372 4.03 -7.02 22.42
N ALA A 373 3.91 -6.61 21.15
CA ALA A 373 2.93 -5.60 20.76
C ALA A 373 1.49 -6.07 20.97
N VAL A 374 1.20 -7.34 20.64
CA VAL A 374 -0.11 -7.94 20.90
C VAL A 374 -0.38 -8.00 22.41
N GLU A 375 0.59 -8.37 23.24
CA GLU A 375 0.44 -8.42 24.70
C GLU A 375 0.06 -7.06 25.30
N TYR A 376 0.58 -5.96 24.78
CA TYR A 376 0.15 -4.62 25.19
C TYR A 376 -1.33 -4.37 24.88
N ILE A 377 -1.80 -4.73 23.70
CA ILE A 377 -3.21 -4.56 23.33
C ILE A 377 -4.11 -5.49 24.14
N VAL A 378 -3.68 -6.74 24.38
CA VAL A 378 -4.35 -7.69 25.27
C VAL A 378 -4.48 -7.10 26.68
N HIS A 379 -3.42 -6.49 27.20
CA HIS A 379 -3.45 -5.83 28.50
C HIS A 379 -4.45 -4.67 28.51
N ALA A 380 -4.46 -3.82 27.49
CA ALA A 380 -5.44 -2.73 27.38
C ALA A 380 -6.89 -3.24 27.30
N TYR A 381 -7.13 -4.32 26.55
CA TYR A 381 -8.44 -4.96 26.45
C TYR A 381 -8.91 -5.56 27.78
N ASN A 382 -8.05 -6.32 28.47
CA ASN A 382 -8.40 -6.94 29.74
C ASN A 382 -8.70 -5.92 30.86
N ASN A 383 -8.11 -4.72 30.75
CA ASN A 383 -8.31 -3.62 31.70
C ASN A 383 -9.24 -2.52 31.14
N GLN A 384 -9.97 -2.81 30.06
CA GLN A 384 -10.77 -1.82 29.33
C GLN A 384 -11.76 -1.08 30.25
N SER A 385 -12.50 -1.80 31.11
CA SER A 385 -13.49 -1.17 32.00
C SER A 385 -12.84 -0.19 32.98
N GLU A 386 -11.67 -0.52 33.53
CA GLU A 386 -10.94 0.38 34.43
C GLU A 386 -10.43 1.61 33.68
N ILE A 387 -9.89 1.41 32.48
CA ILE A 387 -9.43 2.50 31.60
C ILE A 387 -10.62 3.42 31.26
N GLN A 388 -11.77 2.86 30.90
CA GLN A 388 -12.98 3.60 30.58
C GLN A 388 -13.47 4.45 31.77
N VAL A 389 -13.53 3.86 32.96
CA VAL A 389 -13.93 4.58 34.18
C VAL A 389 -12.96 5.72 34.51
N LYS A 390 -11.64 5.46 34.46
CA LYS A 390 -10.61 6.47 34.75
C LYS A 390 -10.63 7.64 33.75
N LEU A 391 -10.93 7.34 32.49
CA LEU A 391 -11.00 8.35 31.43
C LEU A 391 -12.38 9.03 31.34
N GLY A 392 -13.39 8.52 32.04
CA GLY A 392 -14.77 9.01 31.97
C GLY A 392 -15.38 8.79 30.59
N LEU A 393 -15.17 7.61 30.01
CA LEU A 393 -15.67 7.26 28.68
C LEU A 393 -17.14 6.86 28.73
N ASP A 394 -17.82 7.06 27.62
CA ASP A 394 -19.20 6.59 27.46
C ASP A 394 -19.22 5.05 27.55
N PRO A 395 -20.19 4.43 28.26
CA PRO A 395 -20.32 2.98 28.29
C PRO A 395 -20.54 2.45 26.85
N MET A 396 -19.85 1.36 26.50
CA MET A 396 -20.03 0.69 25.20
C MET A 396 -21.36 -0.05 25.11
#